data_AF-A0A4Z2B4R7-F1
#
_entry.id   AF-A0A4Z2B4R7-F1
#
_cell.length_a   1.000
_cell.length_b   1.000
_cell.length_c   1.000
_cell.angle_alpha   90.00
_cell.angle_beta   90.00
_cell.angle_gamma   90.00
#
_symmetry.space_group_name_H-M   'P 1'
#
loop_
_entity.id
_entity.type
_entity.pdbx_description
1 polymer ?
#
loop_
_entity_poly.entity_id
_entity_poly.type
_entity_poly.pdbx_seq_one_letter_code
_entity_poly.pdbx_strand_id
1 'polypeptide(L)'
;MLPVDEFLPVMYNKHPNTEYMSHFELRNLKAFSVEPLLIYPTHYTGEPGYISDTETSTIWDDDAVATDWDRQQAQKTAQQGRIRPVAQNSVTGDSPPPAARTSRDEL
;
A
#
# COMPACT_ATOMS: atom_id res chain seq x y z
N MET A 1 18.89 12.22 2.01
CA MET A 1 18.48 10.83 1.73
C MET A 1 17.05 10.89 1.17
N LEU A 2 16.72 10.15 0.11
CA LEU A 2 15.39 10.14 -0.52
C LEU A 2 14.69 8.81 -0.15
N PRO A 3 13.45 8.82 0.37
CA PRO A 3 12.75 7.58 0.71
C PRO A 3 12.36 6.79 -0.56
N VAL A 4 12.14 5.49 -0.42
CA VAL A 4 12.02 4.57 -1.57
C VAL A 4 10.74 4.82 -2.39
N ASP A 5 9.69 5.26 -1.71
CA ASP A 5 8.39 5.61 -2.29
C ASP A 5 8.49 6.81 -3.23
N GLU A 6 9.37 7.78 -2.95
CA GLU A 6 9.67 8.91 -3.84
C GLU A 6 10.73 8.56 -4.90
N PHE A 7 11.66 7.65 -4.57
CA PHE A 7 12.69 7.20 -5.50
C PHE A 7 12.11 6.45 -6.70
N LEU A 8 11.18 5.53 -6.48
CA LEU A 8 10.64 4.72 -7.58
C LEU A 8 10.00 5.61 -8.67
N PRO A 9 9.04 6.51 -8.38
CA PRO A 9 8.46 7.42 -9.38
C PRO A 9 9.49 8.27 -10.12
N VAL A 10 10.59 8.67 -9.47
CA VAL A 10 11.68 9.39 -10.13
C VAL A 10 12.31 8.49 -11.21
N MET A 11 12.66 7.26 -10.86
CA MET A 11 13.41 6.36 -11.73
C MET A 11 12.63 5.86 -12.96
N TYR A 12 11.29 5.88 -12.94
CA TYR A 12 10.44 5.57 -14.10
C TYR A 12 9.72 6.80 -14.71
N ASN A 13 10.22 8.02 -14.43
CA ASN A 13 9.76 9.28 -15.02
C ASN A 13 8.27 9.62 -14.77
N LYS A 14 7.78 9.38 -13.55
CA LYS A 14 6.40 9.73 -13.14
C LYS A 14 6.34 10.57 -11.86
N HIS A 15 7.48 11.02 -11.35
CA HIS A 15 7.52 11.88 -10.18
C HIS A 15 6.98 13.29 -10.51
N PRO A 16 6.11 13.88 -9.67
CA PRO A 16 5.52 15.20 -9.95
C PRO A 16 6.52 16.36 -9.83
N ASN A 17 7.53 16.23 -8.96
CA ASN A 17 8.58 17.23 -8.79
C ASN A 17 9.73 17.00 -9.80
N THR A 18 9.95 17.95 -10.69
CA THR A 18 11.01 17.94 -11.71
C THR A 18 12.40 18.23 -11.12
N GLU A 19 12.49 18.94 -10.00
CA GLU A 19 13.75 19.20 -9.29
C GLU A 19 14.36 17.87 -8.84
N TYR A 20 13.55 16.98 -8.26
CA TYR A 20 14.01 15.65 -7.83
C TYR A 20 14.50 14.82 -9.01
N MET A 21 13.82 14.91 -10.16
CA MET A 21 14.24 14.19 -11.37
C MET A 21 15.60 14.68 -11.90
N SER A 22 15.96 15.94 -11.67
CA SER A 22 17.23 16.52 -12.15
C SER A 22 18.47 15.90 -11.51
N HIS A 23 18.33 15.35 -10.30
CA HIS A 23 19.43 14.71 -9.57
C HIS A 23 19.71 13.27 -10.03
N PHE A 24 18.85 12.67 -10.86
CA PHE A 24 18.97 11.29 -11.29
C PHE A 24 18.92 11.20 -12.81
N GLU A 25 20.07 11.25 -13.49
CA GLU A 25 20.12 11.27 -14.96
C GLU A 25 19.73 9.92 -15.60
N LEU A 26 20.21 8.81 -15.03
CA LEU A 26 19.91 7.47 -15.52
C LEU A 26 18.58 6.95 -14.96
N ARG A 27 17.51 7.06 -15.74
CA ARG A 27 16.14 6.66 -15.36
C ARG A 27 15.60 5.58 -16.30
N ASN A 28 16.19 4.38 -16.22
CA ASN A 28 15.87 3.23 -17.08
C ASN A 28 14.98 2.18 -16.39
N LEU A 29 14.40 2.50 -15.24
CA LEU A 29 13.51 1.59 -14.51
C LEU A 29 12.20 1.41 -15.28
N LYS A 30 11.82 0.16 -15.54
CA LYS A 30 10.52 -0.21 -16.11
C LYS A 30 9.59 -0.64 -14.98
N ALA A 31 8.53 0.11 -14.75
CA ALA A 31 7.48 -0.23 -13.80
C ALA A 31 6.33 -0.94 -14.51
N PHE A 32 5.98 -2.13 -14.04
CA PHE A 32 4.85 -2.91 -14.53
C PHE A 32 3.82 -3.10 -13.42
N SER A 33 2.54 -2.99 -13.77
CA SER A 33 1.43 -3.37 -12.90
C SER A 33 0.65 -4.49 -13.56
N VAL A 34 0.03 -5.34 -12.75
CA VAL A 34 -0.89 -6.36 -13.23
C VAL A 34 -2.30 -5.79 -13.28
N GLU A 35 -3.02 -6.09 -14.36
CA GLU A 35 -4.46 -5.87 -14.47
C GLU A 35 -5.09 -7.16 -15.02
N PRO A 36 -6.05 -7.76 -14.30
CA PRO A 36 -6.66 -7.26 -13.08
C PRO A 36 -5.82 -7.58 -11.82
N LEU A 37 -6.11 -6.95 -10.67
CA LEU A 37 -5.33 -7.15 -9.44
C LEU A 37 -5.40 -8.61 -8.98
N LEU A 38 -4.24 -9.20 -8.67
CA LEU A 38 -4.15 -10.62 -8.29
C LEU A 38 -4.49 -10.86 -6.82
N ILE A 39 -4.10 -9.94 -5.95
CA ILE A 39 -4.33 -9.99 -4.51
C ILE A 39 -4.74 -8.60 -4.01
N TYR A 40 -5.52 -8.58 -2.94
CA TYR A 40 -5.91 -7.36 -2.23
C TYR A 40 -5.88 -7.61 -0.72
N PRO A 41 -5.61 -6.59 0.11
CA PRO A 41 -5.64 -6.71 1.56
C PRO A 41 -7.03 -7.13 2.05
N THR A 42 -7.07 -7.98 3.09
CA THR A 42 -8.32 -8.32 3.79
C THR A 42 -8.87 -7.14 4.57
N HIS A 43 -7.97 -6.35 5.18
CA HIS A 43 -8.25 -5.12 5.91
C HIS A 43 -7.28 -4.04 5.44
N TYR A 44 -7.79 -2.84 5.24
CA TYR A 44 -7.00 -1.65 4.92
C TYR A 44 -6.64 -0.88 6.19
N THR A 45 -5.62 -0.01 6.11
CA THR A 45 -5.19 0.82 7.24
C THR A 45 -6.35 1.64 7.79
N GLY A 46 -6.59 1.53 9.09
CA GLY A 46 -7.70 2.19 9.79
C GLY A 46 -9.02 1.40 9.79
N GLU A 47 -9.10 0.25 9.11
CA GLU A 47 -10.26 -0.64 9.22
C GLU A 47 -10.20 -1.48 10.50
N PRO A 48 -11.35 -1.81 11.13
CA PRO A 48 -11.37 -2.70 12.28
C PRO A 48 -10.74 -4.06 11.96
N GLY A 49 -9.83 -4.53 12.81
CA GLY A 49 -9.11 -5.79 12.60
C GLY A 49 -7.91 -5.69 11.65
N TYR A 50 -7.53 -4.48 11.19
CA TYR A 50 -6.25 -4.26 10.53
C TYR A 50 -5.08 -4.55 11.47
N ILE A 51 -4.09 -5.30 10.98
CA ILE A 51 -2.86 -5.67 11.68
C ILE A 51 -1.70 -5.48 10.70
N SER A 52 -0.59 -4.91 11.17
CA SER A 52 0.63 -4.73 10.40
C SER A 52 1.87 -4.88 11.26
N ASP A 53 2.88 -5.52 10.70
CA ASP A 53 4.20 -5.70 11.32
C ASP A 53 5.05 -4.43 11.26
N THR A 54 4.75 -3.53 10.31
CA THR A 54 5.63 -2.39 9.99
C THR A 54 5.07 -1.02 10.34
N GLU A 55 3.79 -0.89 10.72
CA GLU A 55 3.20 0.43 11.05
C GLU A 55 3.80 1.05 12.32
N THR A 56 4.23 0.23 13.28
CA THR A 56 4.85 0.69 14.54
C THR A 56 6.38 0.66 14.49
N SER A 57 6.98 0.36 13.33
CA SER A 57 8.45 0.40 13.19
C SER A 57 8.95 1.86 13.20
N THR A 58 9.96 2.13 14.01
CA THR A 58 10.65 3.42 14.01
C THR A 58 11.62 3.49 12.82
N ILE A 59 11.75 4.66 12.18
CA ILE A 59 12.66 4.87 11.03
C ILE A 59 14.13 4.80 11.48
N TRP A 60 14.38 4.88 12.78
CA TRP A 60 15.68 4.82 13.46
C TRP A 60 15.53 4.00 14.75
N ASP A 61 16.60 3.39 15.28
CA ASP A 61 16.63 2.60 16.54
C ASP A 61 16.32 3.46 17.79
N ASP A 62 15.17 4.11 17.82
CA ASP A 62 14.65 4.86 18.94
C ASP A 62 13.26 4.32 19.29
N ASP A 63 13.23 3.04 19.69
CA ASP A 63 12.05 2.27 20.10
C ASP A 63 11.26 2.96 21.23
N ALA A 64 11.84 3.99 21.86
CA ALA A 64 11.19 4.80 22.89
C ALA A 64 10.14 5.78 22.32
N VAL A 65 10.14 6.04 21.01
CA VAL A 65 9.20 6.96 20.36
C VAL A 65 8.04 6.17 19.78
N ALA A 66 6.84 6.38 20.33
CA ALA A 66 5.62 5.77 19.80
C ALA A 66 5.33 6.27 18.37
N THR A 67 5.50 5.40 17.38
CA THR A 67 5.29 5.69 15.96
C THR A 67 3.97 5.09 15.48
N ASP A 68 2.87 5.76 15.83
CA ASP A 68 1.50 5.37 15.44
C ASP A 68 1.05 6.18 14.20
N TRP A 69 1.94 6.28 13.20
CA TRP A 69 1.84 7.21 12.07
C TRP A 69 0.58 7.03 11.24
N ASP A 70 0.12 5.78 11.11
CA ASP A 70 -0.96 5.43 10.22
C ASP A 70 -2.35 5.59 10.84
N ARG A 71 -2.47 5.62 12.18
CA ARG A 71 -3.74 5.90 12.87
C ARG A 71 -4.21 7.36 12.73
N GLN A 72 -3.30 8.30 12.45
CA GLN A 72 -3.63 9.73 12.37
C GLN A 72 -3.93 10.21 10.92
N GLN A 73 -3.60 9.40 9.91
CA GLN A 73 -3.66 9.79 8.50
C GLN A 73 -5.01 9.42 7.86
N ALA A 74 -6.08 10.14 8.20
CA ALA A 74 -7.43 9.95 7.63
C ALA A 74 -7.48 10.05 6.09
N GLN A 75 -6.52 10.75 5.47
CA GLN A 75 -6.45 10.94 4.02
C GLN A 75 -6.02 9.67 3.27
N LYS A 76 -5.07 8.88 3.81
CA LYS A 76 -4.65 7.60 3.21
C LYS A 76 -5.80 6.59 3.23
N THR A 77 -6.52 6.50 4.35
CA THR A 77 -7.72 5.64 4.49
C THR A 77 -8.80 6.01 3.47
N ALA A 78 -9.07 7.30 3.23
CA ALA A 78 -10.07 7.75 2.26
C ALA A 78 -9.69 7.37 0.81
N GLN A 79 -8.40 7.46 0.46
CA GLN A 79 -7.90 7.09 -0.86
C GLN A 79 -7.94 5.58 -1.08
N GLN A 80 -7.64 4.79 -0.04
CA GLN A 80 -7.78 3.33 -0.05
C GLN A 80 -9.23 2.87 -0.17
N GLY A 81 -10.19 3.56 0.46
CA GLY A 81 -11.62 3.29 0.31
C GLY A 81 -12.11 3.35 -1.14
N ARG A 82 -11.49 4.18 -1.98
CA ARG A 82 -11.76 4.25 -3.44
C ARG A 82 -11.13 3.10 -4.22
N ILE A 83 -10.03 2.52 -3.73
CA ILE A 83 -9.36 1.37 -4.36
C ILE A 83 -10.18 0.10 -4.16
N ARG A 84 -10.85 -0.07 -3.00
CA ARG A 84 -11.63 -1.27 -2.67
C ARG A 84 -12.62 -1.71 -3.78
N PRO A 85 -13.50 -0.84 -4.32
CA PRO A 85 -14.44 -1.25 -5.37
C PRO A 85 -13.78 -1.47 -6.74
N VAL A 86 -12.64 -0.81 -7.03
CA VAL A 86 -11.91 -0.95 -8.31
C VAL A 86 -11.01 -2.20 -8.30
N ALA A 87 -10.51 -2.59 -7.12
CA ALA A 87 -9.69 -3.78 -6.92
C ALA A 87 -10.50 -5.07 -6.81
N GLN A 88 -11.83 -4.98 -6.71
CA GLN A 88 -12.71 -6.13 -6.81
C GLN A 88 -12.87 -6.50 -8.27
N ASN A 89 -12.10 -7.49 -8.71
CA ASN A 89 -12.35 -8.12 -10.00
C ASN A 89 -13.77 -8.70 -9.96
N SER A 90 -14.70 -8.14 -10.74
CA SER A 90 -16.01 -8.75 -10.94
C SER A 90 -15.81 -10.02 -11.76
N VAL A 91 -15.64 -11.16 -11.08
CA VAL A 91 -15.61 -12.48 -11.71
C VAL A 91 -17.04 -12.80 -12.15
N THR A 92 -17.49 -12.24 -13.29
CA THR A 92 -18.65 -12.74 -14.02
C THR A 92 -18.22 -14.01 -14.76
N GLY A 93 -18.21 -15.13 -14.05
CA GLY A 93 -17.84 -16.44 -14.60
C GLY A 93 -17.52 -17.47 -13.53
N ASP A 94 -18.58 -18.11 -13.01
CA ASP A 94 -18.60 -19.45 -12.40
C ASP A 94 -17.39 -19.86 -11.51
N SER A 95 -17.00 -19.00 -10.58
CA SER A 95 -16.00 -19.32 -9.54
C SER A 95 -16.67 -19.33 -8.17
N PRO A 96 -16.30 -20.26 -7.26
CA PRO A 96 -16.92 -20.35 -5.95
C PRO A 96 -16.73 -19.04 -5.18
N PRO A 97 -17.69 -18.65 -4.32
CA PRO A 97 -17.64 -17.38 -3.62
C PRO A 97 -16.33 -17.25 -2.82
N PRO A 98 -15.79 -16.02 -2.68
CA PRO A 98 -14.61 -15.79 -1.84
C PRO A 98 -14.90 -16.39 -0.47
N ALA A 99 -13.95 -17.21 0.01
CA ALA A 99 -14.09 -18.06 1.19
C ALA A 99 -14.87 -17.32 2.29
N ALA A 100 -16.08 -17.83 2.56
CA ALA A 100 -16.92 -17.33 3.62
C ALA A 100 -16.10 -17.30 4.92
N ARG A 101 -16.29 -16.20 5.65
CA ARG A 101 -15.80 -15.92 7.01
C ARG A 101 -15.80 -17.20 7.83
N THR A 102 -14.66 -17.88 7.85
CA THR A 102 -14.45 -18.98 8.78
C THR A 102 -13.70 -18.35 9.93
N SER A 103 -14.43 -18.06 10.99
CA SER A 103 -13.90 -17.80 12.33
C SER A 103 -12.81 -18.83 12.61
N ARG A 104 -11.56 -18.40 12.46
CA ARG A 104 -10.39 -19.20 12.83
C ARG A 104 -10.24 -19.02 14.33
N ASP A 105 -10.62 -20.05 15.06
CA ASP A 105 -10.35 -20.24 16.48
C ASP A 105 -8.91 -19.82 16.80
N GLU A 106 -8.75 -18.91 17.75
CA GLU A 106 -7.48 -18.68 18.43
C GLU A 106 -7.35 -19.69 19.57
N LEU A 107 -6.19 -20.35 19.63
CA LEU A 107 -5.71 -21.13 20.77
C LEU A 107 -4.61 -20.35 21.47
#